data_AF-A0A8S1HRT6-F1
#
_entry.id   AF-A0A8S1HRT6-F1
#
_cell.length_a   1.000
_cell.length_b   1.000
_cell.length_c   1.000
_cell.angle_alpha   90.00
_cell.angle_beta   90.00
_cell.angle_gamma   90.00
#
_symmetry.space_group_name_H-M   'P 1'
#
loop_
_entity.id
_entity.type
_entity.pdbx_description
1 polymer ?
#
loop_
_entity_poly.entity_id
_entity_poly.type
_entity_poly.pdbx_seq_one_letter_code
_entity_poly.pdbx_strand_id
1 'polypeptide(L)'
;MVTRLFSCCFQPIYDMIYKRMSKRIRHMEIQLSREHICQELREKVSQFRVRREEELEPIKEEIFELETSIKDKQNELERVGEDILELQNTGASGEEIQKKRSQRERLRLELIPLVDRRNYLQEDLTQKRREIDEQVEILYEKLDRGEIF
;
A
#
# COMPACT_ATOMS: atom_id res chain seq x y z
N MET A 1 71.66 -10.82 26.75
CA MET A 1 70.92 -10.15 27.86
C MET A 1 70.10 -8.92 27.40
N VAL A 2 69.89 -8.68 26.10
CA VAL A 2 69.14 -7.48 25.61
C VAL A 2 67.65 -7.78 25.35
N THR A 3 67.27 -9.05 25.19
CA THR A 3 65.89 -9.47 24.87
C THR A 3 64.92 -9.45 26.06
N ARG A 4 65.41 -9.50 27.31
CA ARG A 4 64.56 -9.45 28.52
C ARG A 4 64.21 -8.03 28.99
N LEU A 5 64.97 -7.01 28.58
CA LEU A 5 64.69 -5.61 28.93
C LEU A 5 63.65 -4.97 27.99
N PHE A 6 63.54 -5.46 26.76
CA PHE A 6 62.50 -5.03 25.81
C PHE A 6 61.11 -5.58 26.17
N SER A 7 61.00 -6.74 26.83
CA SER A 7 59.68 -7.27 27.19
C SER A 7 59.06 -6.53 28.38
N CYS A 8 59.80 -6.26 29.46
CA CYS A 8 59.19 -5.66 30.66
C CYS A 8 58.70 -4.22 30.49
N CYS A 9 59.33 -3.41 29.62
CA CYS A 9 58.95 -2.01 29.42
C CYS A 9 57.88 -1.81 28.35
N PHE A 10 57.78 -2.71 27.36
CA PHE A 10 56.83 -2.59 26.25
C PHE A 10 55.59 -3.47 26.41
N GLN A 11 55.63 -4.52 27.24
CA GLN A 11 54.45 -5.36 27.52
C GLN A 11 53.22 -4.55 27.98
N PRO A 12 53.33 -3.55 28.87
CA PRO A 12 52.18 -2.75 29.30
C PRO A 12 51.58 -1.92 28.15
N ILE A 13 52.43 -1.46 27.22
CA ILE A 13 52.02 -0.70 26.04
C ILE A 13 51.29 -1.62 25.06
N TYR A 14 51.82 -2.82 24.81
CA TYR A 14 51.17 -3.83 23.98
C TYR A 14 49.83 -4.28 24.58
N ASP A 15 49.74 -4.53 25.89
CA ASP A 15 48.50 -4.91 26.56
C ASP A 15 47.44 -3.80 26.50
N MET A 16 47.85 -2.54 26.63
CA MET A 16 46.96 -1.39 26.50
C MET A 16 46.44 -1.24 25.06
N ILE A 17 47.31 -1.39 24.06
CA ILE A 17 46.92 -1.37 22.64
C ILE A 17 45.97 -2.52 22.34
N TYR A 18 46.28 -3.73 22.79
CA TYR A 18 45.45 -4.92 22.58
C TYR A 18 44.08 -4.79 23.24
N LYS A 19 43.99 -4.30 24.49
CA LYS A 19 42.71 -4.02 25.16
C LYS A 19 41.89 -2.98 24.39
N ARG A 20 42.52 -1.92 23.88
CA ARG A 20 41.84 -0.85 23.12
C ARG A 20 41.35 -1.35 21.76
N MET A 21 42.16 -2.15 21.05
CA MET A 21 41.77 -2.78 19.80
C MET A 21 40.66 -3.82 20.00
N SER A 22 40.76 -4.67 21.01
CA SER A 22 39.74 -5.67 21.37
C SER A 22 38.41 -5.02 21.78
N LYS A 23 38.43 -3.84 22.44
CA LYS A 23 37.21 -3.07 22.72
C LYS A 23 36.60 -2.49 21.43
N ARG A 24 37.44 -1.98 20.52
CA ARG A 24 36.99 -1.47 19.20
C ARG A 24 36.39 -2.56 18.32
N ILE A 25 37.04 -3.71 18.24
CA ILE A 25 36.55 -4.87 17.47
C ILE A 25 35.19 -5.30 17.96
N ARG A 26 35.02 -5.50 19.28
CA ARG A 26 33.70 -5.81 19.86
C ARG A 26 32.65 -4.75 19.57
N HIS A 27 33.03 -3.47 19.55
CA HIS A 27 32.07 -2.41 19.24
C HIS A 27 31.65 -2.43 17.77
N MET A 28 32.58 -2.69 16.84
CA MET A 28 32.28 -2.87 15.42
C MET A 28 31.44 -4.12 15.17
N GLU A 29 31.73 -5.25 15.82
CA GLU A 29 30.94 -6.48 15.72
C GLU A 29 29.48 -6.25 16.15
N ILE A 30 29.26 -5.53 17.25
CA ILE A 30 27.92 -5.14 17.72
C ILE A 30 27.23 -4.21 16.71
N GLN A 31 27.95 -3.26 16.11
CA GLN A 31 27.39 -2.36 15.11
C GLN A 31 27.00 -3.09 13.82
N LEU A 32 27.87 -3.95 13.28
CA LEU A 32 27.60 -4.76 12.09
C LEU A 32 26.43 -5.73 12.33
N SER A 33 26.34 -6.33 13.52
CA SER A 33 25.21 -7.19 13.89
C SER A 33 23.89 -6.40 13.95
N ARG A 34 23.90 -5.17 14.48
CA ARG A 34 22.72 -4.29 14.48
C ARG A 34 22.30 -3.87 13.08
N GLU A 35 23.25 -3.49 12.22
CA GLU A 35 22.97 -3.12 10.83
C GLU A 35 22.35 -4.29 10.06
N HIS A 36 22.87 -5.50 10.25
CA HIS A 36 22.33 -6.70 9.62
C HIS A 36 20.89 -7.01 10.06
N ILE A 37 20.61 -6.94 11.37
CA ILE A 37 19.25 -7.13 11.92
C ILE A 37 18.29 -6.06 11.38
N CYS A 38 18.71 -4.78 11.37
CA CYS A 38 17.91 -3.70 10.80
C CYS A 38 17.62 -3.92 9.31
N GLN A 39 18.56 -4.48 8.56
CA GLN A 39 18.38 -4.79 7.13
C GLN A 39 17.38 -5.93 6.91
N GLU A 40 17.52 -7.05 7.62
CA GLU A 40 16.57 -8.18 7.53
C GLU A 40 15.14 -7.76 7.88
N LEU A 41 14.98 -6.89 8.89
CA LEU A 41 13.67 -6.40 9.30
C LEU A 41 13.05 -5.45 8.27
N ARG A 42 13.86 -4.56 7.66
CA ARG A 42 13.40 -3.73 6.53
C ARG A 42 12.95 -4.59 5.36
N GLU A 43 13.67 -5.67 5.06
CA GLU A 43 13.27 -6.62 4.02
C GLU A 43 11.95 -7.32 4.37
N LYS A 44 11.75 -7.74 5.63
CA LYS A 44 10.48 -8.32 6.08
C LYS A 44 9.32 -7.34 6.00
N VAL A 45 9.50 -6.08 6.41
CA VAL A 45 8.49 -5.03 6.30
C VAL A 45 8.15 -4.75 4.82
N SER A 46 9.17 -4.72 3.96
CA SER A 46 8.98 -4.56 2.51
C SER A 46 8.18 -5.72 1.92
N GLN A 47 8.53 -6.97 2.24
CA GLN A 47 7.80 -8.15 1.80
C GLN A 47 6.36 -8.18 2.31
N PHE A 48 6.14 -7.78 3.57
CA PHE A 48 4.80 -7.65 4.14
C PHE A 48 3.96 -6.65 3.35
N ARG A 49 4.52 -5.48 3.03
CA ARG A 49 3.84 -4.45 2.24
C ARG A 49 3.48 -4.96 0.84
N VAL A 50 4.40 -5.66 0.17
CA VAL A 50 4.15 -6.22 -1.17
C VAL A 50 3.00 -7.23 -1.13
N ARG A 51 3.04 -8.21 -0.21
CA ARG A 51 1.95 -9.20 -0.08
C ARG A 51 0.60 -8.55 0.19
N ARG A 52 0.58 -7.53 1.04
CA ARG A 52 -0.63 -6.79 1.36
C ARG A 52 -1.14 -5.99 0.17
N GLU A 53 -0.27 -5.39 -0.63
CA GLU A 53 -0.69 -4.70 -1.86
C GLU A 53 -1.23 -5.69 -2.91
N GLU A 54 -0.66 -6.90 -3.01
CA GLU A 54 -1.19 -7.99 -3.84
C GLU A 54 -2.60 -8.41 -3.40
N GLU A 55 -2.89 -8.44 -2.10
CA GLU A 55 -4.25 -8.68 -1.57
C GLU A 55 -5.25 -7.58 -1.94
N LEU A 56 -4.78 -6.35 -2.16
CA LEU A 56 -5.61 -5.20 -2.56
C LEU A 56 -5.84 -5.12 -4.07
N GLU A 57 -4.94 -5.71 -4.87
CA GLU A 57 -5.02 -5.69 -6.33
C GLU A 57 -6.38 -6.15 -6.90
N PRO A 58 -6.97 -7.29 -6.48
CA PRO A 58 -8.27 -7.72 -7.00
C PRO A 58 -9.40 -6.73 -6.68
N ILE A 59 -9.32 -6.03 -5.55
CA ILE A 59 -10.31 -5.01 -5.17
C ILE A 59 -10.19 -3.79 -6.10
N LYS A 60 -8.97 -3.39 -6.45
CA LYS A 60 -8.74 -2.29 -7.41
C LYS A 60 -9.21 -2.65 -8.80
N GLU A 61 -8.97 -3.88 -9.24
CA GLU A 61 -9.45 -4.40 -10.52
C GLU A 61 -10.99 -4.35 -10.57
N GLU A 62 -11.67 -4.84 -9.53
CA GLU A 62 -13.15 -4.78 -9.45
C GLU A 62 -13.65 -3.32 -9.46
N ILE A 63 -13.00 -2.41 -8.73
CA ILE A 63 -13.34 -0.97 -8.77
C ILE A 63 -13.20 -0.41 -10.19
N PHE A 64 -12.10 -0.74 -10.88
CA PHE A 64 -11.85 -0.26 -12.24
C PHE A 64 -12.88 -0.78 -13.25
N GLU A 65 -13.25 -2.06 -13.15
CA GLU A 65 -14.30 -2.65 -13.97
C GLU A 65 -15.66 -1.99 -13.73
N LEU A 66 -16.00 -1.74 -12.46
CA LEU A 66 -17.23 -1.04 -12.09
C LEU A 66 -17.23 0.41 -12.59
N GLU A 67 -16.13 1.14 -12.46
CA GLU A 67 -16.00 2.51 -12.99
C GLU A 67 -16.20 2.55 -14.51
N THR A 68 -15.65 1.57 -15.23
CA THR A 68 -15.86 1.42 -16.67
C THR A 68 -17.33 1.15 -16.99
N SER A 69 -17.96 0.20 -16.28
CA SER A 69 -19.37 -0.15 -16.47
C SER A 69 -20.33 1.02 -16.15
N ILE A 70 -20.04 1.76 -15.07
CA ILE A 70 -20.80 2.96 -14.68
C ILE A 70 -20.70 4.01 -15.79
N LYS A 71 -19.48 4.26 -16.30
CA LYS A 71 -19.25 5.23 -17.37
C LYS A 71 -20.01 4.85 -18.64
N ASP A 72 -20.00 3.58 -19.03
CA ASP A 72 -20.72 3.10 -20.20
C ASP A 72 -22.24 3.29 -20.05
N LYS A 73 -22.79 2.95 -18.88
CA LYS A 73 -24.22 3.18 -18.59
C LYS A 73 -24.58 4.66 -18.50
N GLN A 74 -23.70 5.52 -18.00
CA GLN A 74 -23.88 6.97 -18.00
C GLN A 74 -23.95 7.50 -19.44
N ASN A 75 -23.05 7.05 -20.31
CA ASN A 75 -23.06 7.41 -21.73
C ASN A 75 -24.36 6.93 -22.42
N GLU A 76 -24.84 5.73 -22.10
CA GLU A 76 -26.13 5.25 -22.61
C GLU A 76 -27.29 6.11 -22.13
N LEU A 77 -27.26 6.53 -20.86
CA LEU A 77 -28.28 7.38 -20.26
C LEU A 77 -28.32 8.78 -20.89
N GLU A 78 -27.15 9.34 -21.22
CA GLU A 78 -27.03 10.58 -21.97
C GLU A 78 -27.63 10.44 -23.37
N ARG A 79 -27.26 9.39 -24.12
CA ARG A 79 -27.82 9.11 -25.45
C ARG A 79 -29.34 8.97 -25.43
N VAL A 80 -29.89 8.22 -24.46
CA VAL A 80 -31.35 8.11 -24.31
C VAL A 80 -31.97 9.46 -23.94
N GLY A 81 -31.26 10.30 -23.20
CA GLY A 81 -31.66 11.68 -22.92
C GLY A 81 -31.75 12.53 -24.18
N GLU A 82 -30.76 12.44 -25.06
CA GLU A 82 -30.71 13.11 -26.36
C GLU A 82 -31.84 12.61 -27.29
N ASP A 83 -32.02 11.29 -27.40
CA ASP A 83 -33.11 10.68 -28.17
C ASP A 83 -34.49 11.23 -27.75
N ILE A 84 -34.71 11.39 -26.43
CA ILE A 84 -35.98 11.95 -25.91
C ILE A 84 -36.17 13.39 -26.39
N LEU A 85 -35.12 14.21 -26.36
CA LEU A 85 -35.18 15.60 -26.82
C LEU A 85 -35.43 15.68 -28.32
N GLU A 86 -34.76 14.83 -29.12
CA GLU A 86 -34.99 14.75 -30.57
C GLU A 86 -36.43 14.34 -30.91
N LEU A 87 -36.96 13.33 -30.22
CA LEU A 87 -38.36 12.90 -30.40
C LEU A 87 -39.34 14.02 -30.03
N GLN A 88 -39.06 14.79 -28.98
CA GLN A 88 -39.86 15.95 -28.61
C GLN A 88 -39.82 17.06 -29.69
N ASN A 89 -38.65 17.30 -30.28
CA ASN A 89 -38.47 18.34 -31.29
C ASN A 89 -39.09 17.97 -32.66
N THR A 90 -39.12 16.68 -32.99
CA THR A 90 -39.67 16.15 -34.25
C THR A 90 -41.18 15.91 -34.21
N GLY A 91 -41.81 16.13 -33.04
CA GLY A 91 -43.25 15.92 -32.87
C GLY A 91 -43.64 14.44 -32.86
N ALA A 92 -42.73 13.56 -32.43
CA ALA A 92 -42.99 12.13 -32.29
C ALA A 92 -44.16 11.86 -31.33
N SER A 93 -44.73 10.66 -31.40
CA SER A 93 -45.88 10.30 -30.58
C SER A 93 -45.53 10.30 -29.09
N GLY A 94 -46.51 10.65 -28.24
CA GLY A 94 -46.34 10.60 -26.79
C GLY A 94 -45.97 9.20 -26.27
N GLU A 95 -46.38 8.15 -26.99
CA GLU A 95 -46.07 6.76 -26.66
C GLU A 95 -44.58 6.42 -26.89
N GLU A 96 -43.99 6.89 -27.99
CA GLU A 96 -42.55 6.72 -28.28
C GLU A 96 -41.68 7.43 -27.25
N ILE A 97 -42.05 8.67 -26.90
CA ILE A 97 -41.36 9.46 -25.86
C ILE A 97 -41.47 8.75 -24.50
N GLN A 98 -42.65 8.21 -24.17
CA GLN A 98 -42.86 7.50 -22.90
C GLN A 98 -42.07 6.19 -22.82
N LYS A 99 -41.92 5.48 -23.96
CA LYS A 99 -41.08 4.29 -24.06
C LYS A 99 -39.61 4.61 -23.78
N LYS A 100 -39.08 5.69 -24.36
CA LYS A 100 -37.70 6.14 -24.10
C LYS A 100 -37.49 6.63 -22.67
N ARG A 101 -38.47 7.33 -22.08
CA ARG A 101 -38.43 7.70 -20.65
C ARG A 101 -38.38 6.48 -19.74
N SER A 102 -39.16 5.44 -20.04
CA SER A 102 -39.12 4.18 -19.30
C SER A 102 -37.77 3.47 -19.43
N GLN A 103 -37.14 3.50 -20.61
CA GLN A 103 -35.78 3.01 -20.81
C GLN A 103 -34.76 3.79 -19.96
N ARG A 104 -34.84 5.12 -19.98
CA ARG A 104 -33.97 5.99 -19.18
C ARG A 104 -34.08 5.69 -17.68
N GLU A 105 -35.29 5.46 -17.19
CA GLU A 105 -35.52 5.15 -15.79
C GLU A 105 -34.95 3.77 -15.41
N ARG A 106 -35.08 2.77 -16.28
CA ARG A 106 -34.43 1.46 -16.06
C ARG A 106 -32.91 1.60 -15.97
N LEU A 107 -32.29 2.34 -16.88
CA LEU A 107 -30.85 2.60 -16.85
C LEU A 107 -30.41 3.32 -15.56
N ARG A 108 -31.23 4.26 -15.04
CA ARG A 108 -30.98 4.88 -13.73
C ARG A 108 -30.98 3.87 -12.60
N LEU A 109 -32.01 3.01 -12.56
CA LEU A 109 -32.13 2.00 -11.51
C LEU A 109 -31.00 0.96 -11.56
N GLU A 110 -30.50 0.64 -12.75
CA GLU A 110 -29.32 -0.23 -12.92
C GLU A 110 -28.00 0.44 -12.50
N LEU A 111 -27.88 1.77 -12.61
CA LEU A 111 -26.68 2.51 -12.21
C LEU A 111 -26.51 2.58 -10.69
N ILE A 112 -27.60 2.68 -9.93
CA ILE A 112 -27.58 2.78 -8.46
C ILE A 112 -26.73 1.66 -7.81
N PRO A 113 -27.02 0.36 -8.02
CA PRO A 113 -26.27 -0.71 -7.37
C PRO A 113 -24.80 -0.77 -7.78
N LEU A 114 -24.46 -0.34 -9.01
CA LEU A 114 -23.07 -0.28 -9.46
C LEU A 114 -22.29 0.82 -8.74
N VAL A 115 -22.89 2.00 -8.61
CA VAL A 115 -22.29 3.13 -7.87
C VAL A 115 -22.14 2.77 -6.39
N ASP A 116 -23.17 2.18 -5.78
CA ASP A 116 -23.13 1.75 -4.38
C ASP A 116 -22.05 0.70 -4.14
N ARG A 117 -21.94 -0.30 -5.03
CA ARG A 117 -20.89 -1.32 -4.95
C ARG A 117 -19.49 -0.71 -5.09
N ARG A 118 -19.30 0.20 -6.05
CA ARG A 118 -18.02 0.90 -6.25
C ARG A 118 -17.64 1.71 -5.02
N ASN A 119 -18.58 2.43 -4.42
CA ASN A 119 -18.33 3.22 -3.21
C ASN A 119 -17.97 2.31 -2.03
N TYR A 120 -18.70 1.22 -1.82
CA TYR A 120 -18.40 0.23 -0.80
C TYR A 120 -16.97 -0.33 -0.94
N LEU A 121 -16.57 -0.70 -2.16
CA LEU A 121 -15.22 -1.23 -2.40
C LEU A 121 -14.14 -0.16 -2.21
N GLN A 122 -14.41 1.10 -2.59
CA GLN A 122 -13.46 2.20 -2.34
C GLN A 122 -13.28 2.46 -0.83
N GLU A 123 -14.35 2.35 -0.04
CA GLU A 123 -14.28 2.44 1.42
C GLU A 123 -13.50 1.26 2.01
N ASP A 124 -13.78 0.03 1.60
CA ASP A 124 -13.07 -1.17 2.04
C ASP A 124 -11.57 -1.12 1.67
N LEU A 125 -11.23 -0.71 0.45
CA LEU A 125 -9.85 -0.51 0.01
C LEU A 125 -9.13 0.53 0.90
N THR A 126 -9.80 1.64 1.20
CA THR A 126 -9.25 2.70 2.05
C THR A 126 -9.02 2.19 3.47
N GLN A 127 -9.96 1.43 4.02
CA GLN A 127 -9.86 0.86 5.35
C GLN A 127 -8.69 -0.15 5.44
N LYS A 128 -8.60 -1.07 4.50
CA LYS A 128 -7.50 -2.05 4.46
C LYS A 128 -6.13 -1.37 4.31
N ARG A 129 -6.02 -0.31 3.50
CA ARG A 129 -4.78 0.48 3.39
C ARG A 129 -4.35 1.08 4.73
N ARG A 130 -5.30 1.66 5.47
CA ARG A 130 -5.01 2.19 6.82
C ARG A 130 -4.54 1.09 7.76
N GLU A 131 -5.20 -0.07 7.77
CA GLU A 131 -4.80 -1.21 8.61
C GLU A 131 -3.38 -1.70 8.27
N ILE A 132 -3.00 -1.69 6.99
CA ILE A 132 -1.64 -2.02 6.55
C ILE A 132 -0.65 -0.98 7.05
N ASP A 133 -0.94 0.31 6.87
CA ASP A 133 -0.06 1.40 7.31
C ASP A 133 0.12 1.39 8.83
N GLU A 134 -0.94 1.18 9.61
CA GLU A 134 -0.88 1.02 11.07
C GLU A 134 -0.02 -0.18 11.48
N GLN A 135 -0.18 -1.34 10.82
CA GLN A 135 0.65 -2.52 11.09
C GLN A 135 2.12 -2.27 10.77
N VAL A 136 2.41 -1.55 9.69
CA VAL A 136 3.76 -1.17 9.30
C VAL A 136 4.37 -0.19 10.31
N GLU A 137 3.60 0.79 10.79
CA GLU A 137 4.03 1.74 11.82
C GLU A 137 4.38 1.03 13.13
N ILE A 138 3.52 0.10 13.59
CA ILE A 138 3.80 -0.73 14.77
C ILE A 138 5.09 -1.54 14.60
N LEU A 139 5.37 -2.07 13.40
CA LEU A 139 6.60 -2.80 13.13
C LEU A 139 7.83 -1.88 13.19
N TYR A 140 7.73 -0.65 12.69
CA TYR A 140 8.80 0.34 12.82
C TYR A 140 9.02 0.78 14.27
N GLU A 141 7.95 1.01 15.05
CA GLU A 141 8.10 1.35 16.46
C GLU A 141 8.79 0.24 17.26
N LYS A 142 8.42 -1.03 17.02
CA LYS A 142 9.07 -2.18 17.63
C LYS A 142 10.55 -2.28 17.23
N LEU A 143 10.87 -1.90 16.00
CA LEU A 143 12.25 -1.85 15.50
C LEU A 143 13.06 -0.76 16.21
N ASP A 144 12.50 0.44 16.35
CA ASP A 144 13.16 1.55 17.03
C ASP A 144 13.38 1.29 18.52
N ARG A 145 12.46 0.57 19.17
CA ARG A 145 12.59 0.15 20.57
C ARG A 145 13.52 -1.04 20.77
N GLY A 146 13.96 -1.69 19.68
CA GLY A 146 14.76 -2.91 19.75
C GLY A 146 14.01 -4.09 20.36
N GLU A 147 12.68 -4.12 20.24
CA GLU A 147 11.81 -5.17 20.76
C GLU A 147 11.64 -6.35 19.79
N ILE A 148 12.28 -6.29 18.62
CA ILE A 148 12.31 -7.41 17.68
C ILE A 148 13.52 -8.29 18.01
N PHE A 149 13.35 -9.14 19.03
CA PHE A 149 14.21 -10.27 19.38
C PHE A 149 13.36 -11.46 19.79
#